data_AF-A0A1H3HW73-F1
#
_entry.id   AF-A0A1H3HW73-F1
#
_cell.length_a   1.000
_cell.length_b   1.000
_cell.length_c   1.000
_cell.angle_alpha   90.00
_cell.angle_beta   90.00
_cell.angle_gamma   90.00
#
_symmetry.space_group_name_H-M   'P 1'
#
loop_
_entity.id
_entity.type
_entity.pdbx_description
1 polymer ?
#
loop_
_entity_poly.entity_id
_entity_poly.type
_entity_poly.pdbx_seq_one_letter_code
_entity_poly.pdbx_strand_id
1 'polypeptide(L)' 'MTIYPVRIQFKTACQILDVSRETLNQLIKLDPTFPQKIKMGTAKQSPVYFDYAELAEWHNSQKQGLAAMEA' A
#
# COMPACT_ATOMS: atom_id res chain seq x y z
N MET A 1 -19.05 13.59 -10.95
CA MET A 1 -17.76 13.26 -11.58
C MET A 1 -17.22 12.02 -10.90
N THR A 2 -17.04 10.92 -11.63
CA THR A 2 -16.33 9.74 -11.11
C THR A 2 -14.83 10.04 -11.14
N ILE A 3 -14.26 10.35 -9.99
CA ILE A 3 -12.81 10.56 -9.85
C ILE A 3 -12.17 9.19 -9.98
N TYR A 4 -11.25 9.02 -10.93
CA TYR A 4 -10.52 7.77 -11.06
C TYR A 4 -9.54 7.66 -9.89
N PRO A 5 -9.48 6.48 -9.23
CA PRO A 5 -8.51 6.26 -8.17
C PRO A 5 -7.08 6.48 -8.68
N VAL A 6 -6.29 7.22 -7.91
CA VAL A 6 -4.87 7.43 -8.22
C VAL A 6 -4.14 6.13 -7.93
N ARG A 7 -3.66 5.48 -8.99
CA ARG A 7 -2.95 4.20 -8.89
C ARG A 7 -1.46 4.40 -8.93
N ILE A 8 -0.76 3.79 -7.99
CA ILE A 8 0.70 3.80 -7.93
C ILE A 8 1.26 2.41 -8.16
N GLN A 9 2.44 2.32 -8.78
CA GLN A 9 3.11 1.05 -8.99
C GLN A 9 3.77 0.55 -7.70
N PHE A 10 4.04 -0.75 -7.64
CA PHE A 10 4.76 -1.36 -6.52
C PHE A 10 6.09 -0.65 -6.20
N LYS A 11 6.87 -0.28 -7.23
CA LYS A 11 8.14 0.45 -7.04
C LYS A 11 7.90 1.81 -6.38
N THR A 12 6.86 2.53 -6.80
CA THR A 12 6.50 3.83 -6.22
C THR A 12 6.04 3.68 -4.78
N ALA A 13 5.25 2.66 -4.45
CA ALA A 13 4.84 2.37 -3.07
C ALA A 13 6.05 2.13 -2.14
N CYS A 14 7.05 1.37 -2.61
CA CYS A 14 8.32 1.20 -1.90
C CYS A 14 9.04 2.53 -1.63
N GLN A 15 9.04 3.46 -2.60
CA GLN A 15 9.70 4.75 -2.45
C GLN A 15 8.94 5.70 -1.51
N ILE A 16 7.60 5.71 -1.58
CA ILE A 16 6.77 6.56 -0.71
C ILE A 16 6.89 6.14 0.75
N LEU A 17 6.91 4.83 1.01
CA LEU A 17 7.03 4.26 2.35
C LEU A 17 8.48 4.13 2.82
N ASP A 18 9.46 4.43 1.96
CA ASP A 18 10.89 4.20 2.19
C ASP A 18 11.21 2.78 2.69
N VAL A 19 10.61 1.76 2.03
CA VAL A 19 10.83 0.35 2.37
C VAL A 19 11.29 -0.48 1.19
N SER A 20 12.08 -1.52 1.49
CA SER A 20 12.48 -2.54 0.53
C SER A 20 11.29 -3.32 -0.03
N ARG A 21 11.46 -3.87 -1.23
CA ARG A 21 10.44 -4.70 -1.90
C ARG A 21 10.02 -5.92 -1.07
N GLU A 22 10.98 -6.54 -0.38
CA GLU A 22 10.71 -7.65 0.53
C GLU A 22 9.89 -7.21 1.74
N THR A 23 10.29 -6.12 2.40
CA THR A 23 9.56 -5.54 3.52
C THR A 23 8.12 -5.22 3.14
N LEU A 24 7.89 -4.61 1.97
CA LEU A 24 6.53 -4.34 1.49
C LEU A 24 5.71 -5.63 1.28
N ASN A 25 6.33 -6.71 0.78
CA ASN A 25 5.65 -8.00 0.66
C ASN A 25 5.36 -8.66 2.01
N GLN A 26 6.24 -8.50 3.00
CA GLN A 26 6.00 -8.96 4.36
C GLN A 26 4.85 -8.17 5.00
N LEU A 27 4.83 -6.84 4.85
CA LEU A 27 3.73 -5.99 5.32
C LEU A 27 2.38 -6.44 4.75
N ILE A 28 2.28 -6.64 3.43
CA ILE A 28 1.05 -7.13 2.79
C ILE A 28 0.60 -8.50 3.34
N LYS A 29 1.52 -9.35 3.80
CA LYS A 29 1.20 -10.68 4.34
C LYS A 29 0.83 -10.66 5.82
N LEU A 30 1.53 -9.82 6.59
CA LEU A 30 1.40 -9.76 8.05
C LEU A 30 0.26 -8.85 8.47
N ASP A 31 0.02 -7.77 7.72
CA ASP A 31 -0.99 -6.77 8.01
C ASP A 31 -2.22 -6.95 7.11
N PRO A 32 -3.33 -7.49 7.64
CA PRO A 32 -4.56 -7.68 6.86
C PRO A 32 -5.26 -6.36 6.53
N THR A 33 -4.86 -5.24 7.16
CA THR A 33 -5.40 -3.91 6.88
C THR A 33 -4.69 -3.20 5.73
N PHE A 34 -3.60 -3.79 5.23
CA PHE A 34 -2.81 -3.21 4.16
C PHE A 34 -3.58 -3.23 2.83
N PRO A 35 -3.52 -2.16 2.01
CA PRO A 35 -4.28 -2.05 0.77
C PRO A 35 -4.00 -3.19 -0.21
N GLN A 36 -5.07 -3.70 -0.82
CA GLN A 36 -4.99 -4.86 -1.69
C GLN A 36 -4.27 -4.51 -3.00
N LYS A 37 -3.34 -5.39 -3.39
CA LYS A 37 -2.62 -5.26 -4.65
C LYS A 37 -3.53 -5.53 -5.86
N ILE A 38 -3.51 -4.62 -6.83
CA ILE A 38 -4.26 -4.72 -8.08
C ILE A 38 -3.32 -5.20 -9.19
N LYS A 39 -3.40 -6.48 -9.54
CA LYS A 39 -2.59 -7.05 -10.62
C LYS A 39 -3.29 -6.83 -11.98
N MET A 40 -2.63 -6.13 -12.89
CA MET A 40 -3.15 -5.88 -14.24
C MET A 40 -2.63 -6.95 -15.21
N GLY A 41 -3.35 -8.07 -15.29
CA GLY A 41 -3.09 -9.17 -16.20
C GLY A 41 -2.68 -10.47 -15.51
N THR A 42 -2.69 -11.58 -16.25
CA THR A 42 -2.48 -12.93 -15.71
C THR A 42 -1.01 -13.33 -15.64
N ALA A 43 -0.15 -12.77 -16.49
CA ALA A 43 1.28 -13.09 -16.56
C ALA A 43 2.01 -12.88 -15.23
N LYS A 44 3.11 -13.63 -15.01
CA LYS A 44 3.95 -13.48 -13.81
C LYS A 44 4.61 -12.09 -13.72
N GLN A 45 4.91 -11.49 -14.86
CA GLN A 45 5.53 -10.16 -15.00
C GLN A 45 4.51 -9.02 -15.11
N SER A 46 3.20 -9.30 -14.93
CA SER A 46 2.18 -8.26 -15.01
C SER A 46 2.40 -7.17 -13.95
N PRO A 47 2.19 -5.90 -14.31
CA PRO A 47 2.34 -4.80 -13.38
C PRO A 47 1.32 -4.90 -12.24
N VAL A 48 1.77 -4.53 -11.06
CA VAL A 48 0.99 -4.51 -9.83
C VAL A 48 0.87 -3.08 -9.35
N TYR A 49 -0.37 -2.67 -9.10
CA TYR A 49 -0.74 -1.34 -8.65
C TYR A 49 -1.35 -1.37 -7.26
N PHE A 50 -1.30 -0.23 -6.58
CA PHE A 50 -2.01 0.03 -5.34
C PHE A 50 -2.81 1.32 -5.49
N ASP A 51 -3.90 1.42 -4.74
CA ASP A 51 -4.61 2.68 -4.61
C ASP A 51 -3.85 3.62 -3.66
N TYR A 52 -3.63 4.85 -4.11
CA TYR A 52 -2.93 5.84 -3.29
C TYR A 52 -3.77 6.28 -2.09
N ALA A 53 -5.08 6.42 -2.26
CA ALA A 53 -5.96 6.86 -1.18
C ALA A 53 -5.96 5.83 -0.04
N GLU A 54 -6.16 4.55 -0.39
CA GLU A 54 -6.13 3.47 0.61
C GLU A 54 -4.76 3.36 1.31
N LEU A 55 -3.65 3.57 0.57
CA LEU A 55 -2.31 3.57 1.17
C LEU A 55 -2.10 4.72 2.15
N ALA A 56 -2.60 5.92 1.82
CA ALA A 56 -2.53 7.07 2.69
C ALA A 56 -3.40 6.89 3.95
N GLU A 57 -4.61 6.34 3.79
CA GLU A 57 -5.52 6.04 4.90
C GLU A 57 -4.95 4.97 5.85
N TRP A 58 -4.37 3.90 5.30
CA TRP A 58 -3.66 2.89 6.07
C TRP A 58 -2.52 3.51 6.90
N HIS A 59 -1.69 4.33 6.27
CA HIS A 59 -0.58 5.00 6.97
C HIS A 59 -1.08 5.94 8.08
N ASN A 60 -2.18 6.66 7.84
CA ASN A 60 -2.79 7.53 8.85
C ASN A 60 -3.36 6.73 10.04
N SER A 61 -3.94 5.56 9.77
CA SER A 61 -4.45 4.64 10.78
C SER A 61 -3.31 4.08 11.66
N GLN A 62 -2.17 3.73 11.05
CA GLN A 62 -0.96 3.32 11.77
C GLN A 62 -0.44 4.45 12.69
N LYS A 63 -0.39 5.69 12.18
CA LYS A 63 0.03 6.86 12.98
C LYS A 63 -0.88 7.10 14.19
N GLN A 64 -2.19 6.94 14.03
CA GLN A 64 -3.15 7.09 15.13
C GLN A 64 -3.02 5.96 16.16
N GLY A 65 -2.79 4.72 15.72
CA GLY A 65 -2.50 3.59 16.62
C GLY A 65 -1.24 3.79 17.45
N LEU A 66 -0.17 4.31 16.83
CA LEU A 66 1.06 4.72 17.54
C LEU A 66 0.78 5.81 18.58
N ALA A 67 0.10 6.89 18.19
CA ALA A 67 -0.23 7.99 19.08
C ALA A 67 -1.14 7.57 20.26
N ALA A 68 -1.99 6.56 20.08
CA ALA A 68 -2.84 6.02 21.13
C ALA A 68 -2.10 5.07 22.11
N MET A 69 -0.97 4.50 21.71
CA MET A 69 -0.13 3.65 22.57
C MET A 69 0.87 4.46 23.40
N GLU A 70 1.19 5.69 22.99
CA GLU A 70 2.10 6.61 23.69
C GLU A 70 1.39 7.53 24.70
N ALA A 71 0.07 7.43 24.84
CA ALA A 71 -0.78 8.28 25.69
C ALA A 71 -1.17 7.63 27.02
#